data_AF-A0A1M7UC66-F1
#
_entry.id   AF-A0A1M7UC66-F1
#
_cell.length_a   1.000
_cell.length_b   1.000
_cell.length_c   1.000
_cell.angle_alpha   90.00
_cell.angle_beta   90.00
_cell.angle_gamma   90.00
#
_symmetry.space_group_name_H-M   'P 1'
#
loop_
_entity.id
_entity.type
_entity.pdbx_description
1 polymer ?
#
loop_
_entity_poly.entity_id
_entity_poly.type
_entity_poly.pdbx_seq_one_letter_code
_entity_poly.pdbx_strand_id
1 'polypeptide(L)' 'MTRTVTSIEALDLEIAVAYIALGVARSAAAHSPSAENARRVAEAEADVDTLLDRRLAAA' A
#
# COMPACT_ATOMS: atom_id res chain seq x y z
N MET A 1 26.68 7.40 2.39
CA MET A 1 25.25 7.04 2.34
C MET A 1 24.46 8.34 2.31
N THR A 2 23.99 8.72 1.13
CA THR A 2 23.26 9.96 0.88
C THR A 2 21.79 9.77 1.28
N ARG A 3 21.20 10.79 1.91
CA ARG A 3 19.82 10.84 2.46
C ARG A 3 18.74 10.21 1.55
N THR A 4 18.96 10.27 0.23
CA THR A 4 18.08 9.72 -0.81
C THR A 4 18.02 8.18 -0.81
N VAL A 5 19.14 7.49 -0.58
CA VAL A 5 19.18 6.02 -0.54
C VAL A 5 18.36 5.49 0.64
N THR A 6 18.53 6.10 1.82
CA THR A 6 17.73 5.78 3.01
C THR A 6 16.23 6.09 2.82
N SER A 7 15.90 7.10 2.01
CA SER A 7 14.50 7.44 1.68
C SER A 7 13.86 6.42 0.74
N ILE A 8 14.62 5.81 -0.16
CA ILE A 8 14.12 4.78 -1.08
C ILE A 8 13.82 3.47 -0.34
N GLU A 9 14.75 3.03 0.51
CA GLU A 9 14.57 1.81 1.31
C GLU A 9 13.37 1.93 2.27
N ALA A 10 13.13 3.13 2.81
CA ALA A 10 11.95 3.42 3.63
C ALA A 10 10.65 3.32 2.82
N LEU A 11 10.61 3.88 1.61
CA LEU A 11 9.46 3.76 0.72
C LEU A 11 9.18 2.31 0.33
N ASP A 12 10.22 1.52 0.03
CA ASP A 12 10.08 0.10 -0.30
C ASP A 12 9.48 -0.70 0.87
N LEU A 13 9.87 -0.37 2.12
CA LEU A 13 9.30 -0.97 3.32
C LEU A 13 7.82 -0.56 3.51
N GLU A 14 7.50 0.73 3.36
CA GLU A 14 6.12 1.22 3.46
C GLU A 14 5.21 0.56 2.41
N ILE A 15 5.69 0.40 1.17
CA ILE A 15 4.96 -0.30 0.10
C ILE A 15 4.70 -1.76 0.50
N ALA A 16 5.70 -2.45 1.03
CA ALA A 16 5.54 -3.85 1.46
C ALA A 16 4.47 -4.00 2.56
N VAL A 17 4.46 -3.10 3.54
CA VAL A 17 3.44 -3.08 4.61
C VAL A 17 2.05 -2.77 4.06
N ALA A 18 1.92 -1.76 3.19
CA ALA A 18 0.65 -1.40 2.57
C ALA A 18 0.09 -2.56 1.71
N TYR A 19 0.95 -3.27 0.98
CA TYR A 19 0.53 -4.41 0.18
C TYR A 19 0.01 -5.58 1.02
N ILE A 20 0.61 -5.82 2.20
CA ILE A 20 0.09 -6.80 3.17
C ILE A 20 -1.29 -6.38 3.66
N ALA A 21 -1.48 -5.10 4.00
CA ALA A 21 -2.77 -4.56 4.44
C ALA A 21 -3.85 -4.70 3.36
N LEU A 22 -3.52 -4.44 2.09
CA LEU A 22 -4.41 -4.67 0.96
C LEU A 22 -4.81 -6.15 0.83
N GLY A 23 -3.86 -7.07 1.03
CA GLY A 23 -4.14 -8.51 1.07
C GLY A 23 -5.13 -8.89 2.18
N VAL A 24 -4.98 -8.30 3.37
CA VAL A 24 -5.92 -8.50 4.50
C VAL A 24 -7.30 -7.94 4.15
N ALA A 25 -7.40 -6.75 3.56
CA ALA A 25 -8.66 -6.15 3.15
C ALA A 25 -9.38 -7.01 2.08
N ARG A 26 -8.63 -7.49 1.07
CA ARG A 26 -9.15 -8.39 0.02
C ARG A 26 -9.66 -9.70 0.61
N SER A 27 -8.92 -10.27 1.57
CA SER A 27 -9.36 -11.47 2.29
C SER A 27 -10.65 -11.20 3.07
N ALA A 28 -10.74 -10.10 3.82
CA ALA A 28 -11.96 -9.74 4.55
C ALA A 28 -13.18 -9.56 3.63
N ALA A 29 -12.99 -8.90 2.48
CA ALA A 29 -14.03 -8.72 1.47
C ALA A 29 -14.47 -10.05 0.84
N ALA A 30 -13.55 -10.98 0.59
CA ALA A 30 -13.85 -12.30 0.05
C ALA A 30 -14.67 -13.17 1.02
N HIS A 31 -14.37 -13.12 2.32
CA HIS A 31 -15.08 -13.89 3.35
C HIS A 31 -16.41 -13.24 3.76
N SER A 32 -16.50 -11.91 3.73
CA SER A 32 -17.70 -11.16 4.10
C SER A 32 -17.92 -10.00 3.12
N PRO A 33 -18.60 -10.27 1.99
CA PRO A 33 -18.88 -9.24 1.00
C PRO A 33 -19.81 -8.17 1.58
N SER A 34 -19.31 -6.96 1.74
CA SER A 34 -20.07 -5.81 2.22
C SER A 34 -19.54 -4.52 1.58
N ALA A 35 -20.38 -3.49 1.54
CA ALA A 35 -19.97 -2.18 1.04
C ALA A 35 -18.79 -1.61 1.83
N GLU A 36 -18.76 -1.83 3.14
CA GLU A 36 -17.65 -1.40 4.00
C GLU A 36 -16.35 -2.14 3.67
N ASN A 37 -16.38 -3.46 3.47
CA ASN A 37 -15.17 -4.19 3.09
C ASN A 37 -14.71 -3.83 1.68
N ALA A 38 -15.63 -3.58 0.73
CA ALA A 38 -15.29 -3.07 -0.60
C ALA A 38 -14.61 -1.69 -0.51
N ARG A 39 -15.11 -0.79 0.35
CA ARG A 39 -14.49 0.51 0.61
C ARG A 39 -13.08 0.37 1.17
N ARG A 40 -12.87 -0.51 2.16
CA ARG A 40 -11.53 -0.78 2.73
C ARG A 40 -10.53 -1.32 1.72
N VAL A 41 -10.98 -2.15 0.78
CA VAL A 41 -10.12 -2.62 -0.33
C VAL A 41 -9.70 -1.44 -1.20
N ALA A 42 -10.65 -0.58 -1.60
CA ALA A 42 -10.35 0.58 -2.43
C ALA A 42 -9.43 1.59 -1.72
N GLU A 43 -9.64 1.84 -0.42
CA GLU A 43 -8.77 2.70 0.39
C GLU A 43 -7.34 2.12 0.46
N ALA A 44 -7.19 0.83 0.77
CA ALA A 44 -5.88 0.19 0.85
C ALA A 44 -5.17 0.14 -0.52
N GLU A 45 -5.90 0.02 -1.62
CA GLU A 45 -5.35 0.06 -2.98
C GLU A 45 -4.85 1.47 -3.32
N ALA A 46 -5.63 2.50 -3.00
CA ALA A 46 -5.21 3.90 -3.20
C ALA A 46 -3.97 4.28 -2.37
N ASP A 47 -3.82 3.72 -1.17
CA ASP A 47 -2.62 3.91 -0.34
C ASP A 47 -1.38 3.28 -0.98
N VAL A 48 -1.50 2.06 -1.52
CA VAL A 48 -0.40 1.39 -2.25
C VAL A 48 0.00 2.21 -3.48
N ASP A 49 -0.97 2.64 -4.29
CA ASP A 49 -0.71 3.43 -5.49
C ASP A 49 0.00 4.74 -5.17
N THR A 50 -0.43 5.43 -4.10
CA THR A 50 0.21 6.67 -3.64
C THR A 50 1.68 6.45 -3.25
N LEU A 51 2.00 5.32 -2.62
CA LEU A 51 3.37 4.99 -2.25
C LEU A 51 4.23 4.61 -3.46
N LEU A 52 3.66 3.88 -4.43
CA LEU A 52 4.33 3.56 -5.69
C LEU A 52 4.65 4.82 -6.51
N ASP A 53 3.72 5.77 -6.57
CA ASP A 53 3.94 7.07 -7.22
C ASP A 53 5.09 7.85 -6.56
N ARG A 54 5.12 7.89 -5.22
CA ARG A 54 6.24 8.52 -4.49
C ARG A 54 7.56 7.82 -4.77
N ARG A 55 7.55 6.49 -4.82
CA ARG A 55 8.74 5.66 -5.09
C ARG A 55 9.26 5.84 -6.52
N LEU A 56 8.35 6.03 -7.48
CA LEU A 56 8.66 6.35 -8.86
C LEU A 56 9.27 7.76 -8.98
N ALA A 57 8.69 8.76 -8.30
CA ALA A 57 9.18 10.14 -8.32
C ALA A 57 10.56 10.31 -7.63
N ALA A 58 10.94 9.38 -6.76
CA ALA A 58 12.23 9.37 -6.07
C ALA A 58 13.36 8.65 -6.84
N ALA A 59 13.04 7.98 -7.95
CA ALA A 59 13.99 7.25 -8.80
C ALA A 59 14.68 8.18 -9.81
#